data_AF-A0A2A9FI81-F1
#
_entry.id   AF-A0A2A9FI81-F1
#
_cell.length_a   1.000
_cell.length_b   1.000
_cell.length_c   1.000
_cell.angle_alpha   90.00
_cell.angle_beta   90.00
_cell.angle_gamma   90.00
#
_symmetry.space_group_name_H-M   'P 1'
#
loop_
_entity.id
_entity.type
_entity.pdbx_description
1 polymer ?
#
loop_
_entity_poly.entity_id
_entity_poly.type
_entity_poly.pdbx_seq_one_letter_code
_entity_poly.pdbx_strand_id
1 'polypeptide(L)'
;MEFGSQVGASNKCGVTLMNTPIGRVVADVMGTKDGVGLVEYPSMIRVDGTRLLEFDYAELTDALGQEFDGSIFEEISSTHYGRMVHLDERTLLFANPEDAAEYIGFDLPAQS
;
A
#
# COMPACT_ATOMS: atom_id res chain seq x y z
N MET A 1 8.26 -27.15 6.57
CA MET A 1 8.08 -25.95 5.74
C MET A 1 7.93 -26.44 4.32
N GLU A 2 6.70 -26.48 3.80
CA GLU A 2 6.49 -26.84 2.40
C GLU A 2 6.91 -25.67 1.52
N PHE A 3 7.84 -25.93 0.61
CA PHE A 3 8.16 -25.05 -0.52
C PHE A 3 7.66 -25.74 -1.78
N GLY A 4 6.80 -25.06 -2.52
CA GLY A 4 6.19 -25.53 -3.76
C GLY A 4 5.09 -24.56 -4.21
N SER A 5 4.71 -24.59 -5.50
CA SER A 5 3.73 -23.70 -6.15
C SER A 5 2.29 -23.74 -5.58
N GLN A 6 2.09 -24.41 -4.44
CA GLN A 6 0.82 -24.55 -3.72
C GLN A 6 0.72 -23.66 -2.47
N VAL A 7 1.71 -22.79 -2.18
CA VAL A 7 1.49 -21.71 -1.21
C VAL A 7 0.53 -20.71 -1.84
N GLY A 8 -0.77 -20.85 -1.56
CA GLY A 8 -1.82 -20.02 -2.18
C GLY A 8 -1.54 -18.53 -1.99
N ALA A 9 -1.71 -17.75 -3.06
CA ALA A 9 -1.61 -16.29 -2.99
C ALA A 9 -2.58 -15.78 -1.93
N SER A 10 -2.07 -15.08 -0.92
CA SER A 10 -2.92 -14.57 0.18
C SER A 10 -3.91 -13.51 -0.29
N ASN A 11 -3.70 -12.96 -1.50
CA ASN A 11 -4.44 -11.84 -2.06
C ASN A 11 -4.47 -10.62 -1.12
N LYS A 12 -3.42 -10.45 -0.32
CA LYS A 12 -3.22 -9.32 0.59
C LYS A 12 -1.99 -8.52 0.19
N CYS A 13 -2.05 -7.23 0.50
CA CYS A 13 -0.95 -6.29 0.41
C CYS A 13 -0.95 -5.41 1.66
N GLY A 14 0.16 -4.74 1.94
CA GLY A 14 0.19 -3.83 3.07
C GLY A 14 1.48 -3.06 3.22
N VAL A 15 1.38 -1.95 3.93
CA VAL A 15 2.48 -1.04 4.24
C VAL A 15 2.51 -0.77 5.74
N THR A 16 3.71 -0.70 6.29
CA THR A 16 3.95 -0.27 7.66
C THR A 16 4.35 1.20 7.62
N LEU A 17 3.53 2.03 8.26
CA LEU A 17 3.76 3.46 8.43
C LEU A 17 4.41 3.71 9.78
N MET A 18 5.27 4.72 9.88
CA MET A 18 5.73 5.23 11.17
C MET A 18 4.57 5.94 11.88
N ASN A 19 4.45 5.77 13.20
CA ASN A 19 3.42 6.42 14.02
C ASN A 19 3.79 7.90 14.30
N THR A 20 3.89 8.69 13.24
CA THR A 20 4.03 10.15 13.27
C THR A 20 2.65 10.80 13.09
N PRO A 21 2.48 12.12 13.32
CA PRO A 21 1.21 12.79 13.03
C PRO A 21 0.73 12.58 11.59
N ILE A 22 1.64 12.61 10.62
CA ILE A 22 1.31 12.37 9.20
C ILE A 22 0.92 10.91 8.99
N GLY A 23 1.74 9.96 9.47
CA GLY A 23 1.44 8.53 9.34
C GLY A 23 0.12 8.13 9.99
N ARG A 24 -0.26 8.79 11.09
CA ARG A 24 -1.55 8.58 11.75
C ARG A 24 -2.73 9.05 10.90
N VAL A 25 -2.68 10.27 10.35
CA VAL A 25 -3.75 10.79 9.49
C VAL A 25 -3.91 9.91 8.24
N VAL A 26 -2.80 9.51 7.62
CA VAL A 26 -2.83 8.59 6.48
C VAL A 26 -3.47 7.26 6.86
N ALA A 27 -3.10 6.68 8.01
CA ALA A 27 -3.72 5.44 8.48
C ALA A 27 -5.22 5.59 8.76
N ASP A 28 -5.64 6.69 9.39
CA ASP A 28 -7.04 6.97 9.71
C ASP A 28 -7.88 7.10 8.42
N VAL A 29 -7.38 7.80 7.39
CA VAL A 29 -8.03 7.88 6.06
C VAL A 29 -8.15 6.49 5.44
N MET A 30 -7.06 5.73 5.40
CA MET A 30 -7.07 4.39 4.81
C MET A 30 -7.99 3.42 5.55
N GLY A 31 -8.11 3.54 6.88
CA GLY A 31 -9.01 2.72 7.69
C GLY A 31 -10.49 2.91 7.39
N THR A 32 -10.87 3.97 6.66
CA THR A 32 -12.26 4.17 6.20
C THR A 32 -12.59 3.39 4.92
N LYS A 33 -11.58 2.88 4.20
CA LYS A 33 -11.74 2.19 2.92
C LYS A 33 -12.14 0.73 3.13
N ASP A 34 -12.99 0.21 2.25
CA ASP A 34 -13.43 -1.19 2.32
C ASP A 34 -12.27 -2.16 2.11
N GLY A 35 -12.24 -3.25 2.88
CA GLY A 35 -11.19 -4.25 2.79
C GLY A 35 -9.83 -3.85 3.37
N VAL A 36 -9.74 -2.69 4.06
CA VAL A 36 -8.55 -2.22 4.78
C VAL A 36 -8.65 -2.54 6.27
N GLY A 37 -7.56 -3.06 6.85
CA GLY A 37 -7.40 -3.30 8.28
C GLY A 37 -6.18 -2.56 8.83
N LEU A 38 -6.33 -2.01 10.03
CA LEU A 38 -5.25 -1.33 10.76
C LEU A 38 -4.80 -2.17 11.96
N VAL A 39 -3.49 -2.26 12.15
CA VAL A 39 -2.90 -2.80 13.37
C VAL A 39 -1.96 -1.75 13.97
N GLU A 40 -2.29 -1.28 15.17
CA GLU A 40 -1.50 -0.26 15.87
C GLU A 40 -0.41 -0.91 16.72
N TYR A 41 0.82 -0.42 16.54
CA TYR A 41 1.97 -0.67 17.41
C TYR A 41 2.42 0.66 18.04
N PRO A 42 3.20 0.64 19.13
CA PRO A 42 3.62 1.87 19.80
C PRO A 42 4.30 2.89 18.88
N SER A 43 5.15 2.44 17.94
CA SER A 43 5.91 3.30 17.03
C SER A 43 5.54 3.17 15.55
N MET A 44 4.60 2.28 15.21
CA MET A 44 4.26 1.96 13.82
C MET A 44 2.77 1.65 13.69
N ILE A 45 2.21 1.89 12.52
CA ILE A 45 0.85 1.48 12.17
C ILE A 45 0.95 0.63 10.91
N ARG A 46 0.46 -0.60 10.98
CA ARG A 46 0.39 -1.47 9.82
C ARG A 46 -0.96 -1.31 9.15
N VAL A 47 -0.93 -1.01 7.86
CA VAL A 47 -2.10 -0.89 6.98
C VAL A 47 -2.09 -2.11 6.06
N ASP A 48 -3.05 -3.01 6.24
CA ASP A 48 -3.23 -4.20 5.40
C ASP A 48 -4.50 -4.04 4.55
N GLY A 49 -4.42 -4.41 3.28
CA GLY A 49 -5.55 -4.37 2.34
C GLY A 49 -5.75 -5.69 1.62
N THR A 50 -6.93 -5.84 1.05
CA THR A 50 -7.28 -6.98 0.18
C THR A 50 -7.15 -6.57 -1.28
N ARG A 51 -6.38 -7.31 -2.06
CA ARG A 51 -6.12 -7.10 -3.50
C ARG A 51 -5.36 -5.82 -3.87
N LEU A 52 -5.75 -4.66 -3.35
CA LEU A 52 -5.17 -3.36 -3.68
C LEU A 52 -5.32 -2.39 -2.52
N LEU A 53 -4.27 -1.61 -2.23
CA LEU A 53 -4.35 -0.38 -1.46
C LEU A 53 -4.04 0.81 -2.38
N GLU A 54 -4.88 1.83 -2.34
CA GLU A 54 -4.72 3.06 -3.10
C GLU A 54 -4.59 4.25 -2.14
N PHE A 55 -3.45 4.93 -2.25
CA PHE A 55 -3.13 6.16 -1.52
C PHE A 55 -3.26 7.32 -2.49
N ASP A 56 -4.44 7.93 -2.53
CA ASP A 56 -4.74 9.10 -3.36
C ASP A 56 -4.17 10.36 -2.68
N TYR A 57 -3.28 11.08 -3.35
CA TYR A 57 -2.59 12.21 -2.72
C TYR A 57 -3.49 13.43 -2.53
N ALA A 58 -4.53 13.61 -3.34
CA ALA A 58 -5.47 14.71 -3.17
C ALA A 58 -6.35 14.49 -1.93
N GLU A 59 -6.82 13.26 -1.73
CA GLU A 59 -7.56 12.84 -0.52
C GLU A 59 -6.70 13.02 0.74
N LEU A 60 -5.45 12.56 0.69
CA LEU A 60 -4.53 12.68 1.83
C LEU A 60 -4.14 14.13 2.12
N THR A 61 -3.96 14.95 1.08
CA THR A 61 -3.70 16.39 1.20
C THR A 61 -4.86 17.10 1.90
N ASP A 62 -6.10 16.81 1.51
CA ASP A 62 -7.29 17.40 2.13
C ASP A 62 -7.40 17.03 3.62
N ALA A 63 -7.19 15.74 3.93
CA ALA A 63 -7.23 15.25 5.32
C ALA A 63 -6.11 15.81 6.20
N LEU A 64 -4.91 16.00 5.64
CA LEU A 64 -3.74 16.54 6.35
C LEU A 64 -3.79 18.07 6.50
N GLY A 65 -4.51 18.76 5.60
CA GLY A 65 -4.50 20.22 5.51
C GLY A 65 -3.18 20.81 5.01
N GLN A 66 -2.31 19.98 4.43
CA GLN A 66 -1.03 20.37 3.81
C GLN A 66 -0.74 19.44 2.62
N GLU A 67 0.08 19.90 1.68
CA GLU A 67 0.44 19.13 0.48
C GLU A 67 1.06 17.77 0.86
N PHE A 68 0.51 16.71 0.27
CA PHE A 68 0.99 15.35 0.38
C PHE A 68 1.44 14.84 -1.00
N ASP A 69 2.63 14.25 -1.07
CA ASP A 69 3.20 13.71 -2.31
C ASP A 69 3.87 12.35 -2.10
N GLY A 70 4.43 11.79 -3.17
CA GLY A 70 5.14 10.51 -3.12
C GLY A 70 6.38 10.52 -2.23
N SER A 71 7.08 11.66 -2.11
CA SER A 71 8.26 11.77 -1.25
C SER A 71 7.88 11.67 0.22
N ILE A 72 6.77 12.33 0.61
CA ILE A 72 6.23 12.25 1.97
C ILE A 72 5.76 10.83 2.26
N PHE A 73 5.09 10.18 1.30
CA PHE A 73 4.69 8.78 1.44
C PHE A 73 5.88 7.85 1.68
N GLU A 74 6.94 7.99 0.89
CA GLU A 74 8.17 7.20 1.06
C GLU A 74 8.81 7.46 2.43
N GLU A 75 8.89 8.73 2.86
CA GLU A 75 9.46 9.11 4.16
C GLU A 75 8.74 8.43 5.32
N ILE A 76 7.40 8.41 5.32
CA ILE A 76 6.62 7.83 6.42
C ILE A 76 6.53 6.30 6.34
N SER A 77 6.81 5.72 5.18
CA SER A 77 6.76 4.27 4.94
C SER A 77 8.05 3.58 5.41
N SER A 78 7.93 2.47 6.14
CA SER A 78 9.09 1.70 6.59
C SER A 78 9.30 0.44 5.76
N THR A 79 8.25 -0.36 5.63
CA THR A 79 8.27 -1.62 4.87
C THR A 79 6.92 -1.84 4.21
N HIS A 80 6.90 -2.53 3.07
CA HIS A 80 5.67 -2.95 2.41
C HIS A 80 5.79 -4.37 1.88
N TYR A 81 4.65 -5.01 1.67
CA TYR A 81 4.54 -6.28 0.95
C TYR A 81 3.44 -6.18 -0.11
N GLY A 82 3.63 -6.87 -1.23
CA GLY A 82 2.90 -6.61 -2.47
C GLY A 82 3.73 -5.77 -3.43
N ARG A 83 3.17 -5.51 -4.61
CA ARG A 83 3.81 -4.77 -5.69
C ARG A 83 3.41 -3.29 -5.61
N MET A 84 4.35 -2.43 -5.24
CA MET A 84 4.13 -0.99 -5.18
C MET A 84 4.35 -0.35 -6.55
N VAL A 85 3.48 0.59 -6.91
CA VAL A 85 3.56 1.41 -8.12
C VAL A 85 3.33 2.86 -7.70
N HIS A 86 4.34 3.70 -7.91
CA HIS A 86 4.22 5.15 -7.75
C HIS A 86 3.76 5.79 -9.05
N LEU A 87 2.75 6.64 -8.95
CA LEU A 87 2.28 7.54 -10.00
C LEU A 87 2.40 8.97 -9.48
N ASP A 88 2.26 9.95 -10.38
CA ASP A 88 2.38 11.36 -10.02
C ASP A 88 1.35 11.78 -8.94
N GLU A 89 0.12 11.25 -9.01
CA GLU A 89 -1.00 11.67 -8.15
C GLU A 89 -1.39 10.66 -7.07
N ARG A 90 -0.79 9.46 -7.08
CA ARG A 90 -1.15 8.39 -6.13
C ARG A 90 -0.07 7.32 -6.00
N THR A 91 -0.10 6.58 -4.90
CA THR A 91 0.62 5.31 -4.74
C THR A 91 -0.35 4.14 -4.71
N LEU A 92 -0.04 3.09 -5.46
CA LEU A 92 -0.81 1.85 -5.50
C LEU A 92 0.03 0.70 -4.95
N LEU A 93 -0.59 -0.19 -4.17
CA LEU A 93 0.05 -1.40 -3.66
C LEU A 93 -0.82 -2.61 -3.97
N PHE A 94 -0.40 -3.40 -4.96
CA PHE A 94 -1.11 -4.58 -5.44
C PHE A 94 -0.71 -5.82 -4.65
N ALA A 95 -1.69 -6.69 -4.35
CA ALA A 95 -1.42 -7.99 -3.74
C ALA A 95 -0.71 -8.94 -4.72
N ASN A 96 -1.14 -8.96 -5.98
CA ASN A 96 -0.59 -9.84 -7.01
C ASN A 96 0.21 -9.03 -8.03
N PRO A 97 1.37 -9.54 -8.48
CA PRO A 97 2.19 -8.86 -9.47
C PRO A 97 1.53 -8.80 -10.86
N GLU A 98 0.67 -9.76 -11.23
CA GLU A 98 -0.04 -9.73 -12.51
C GLU A 98 -1.01 -8.54 -12.60
N ASP A 99 -1.74 -8.23 -11.52
CA ASP A 99 -2.65 -7.09 -11.46
C ASP A 99 -1.89 -5.77 -11.67
N ALA A 100 -0.69 -5.65 -11.09
CA ALA A 100 0.16 -4.48 -11.29
C ALA A 100 0.66 -4.38 -12.73
N ALA A 101 1.02 -5.50 -13.35
CA ALA A 101 1.51 -5.58 -14.73
C ALA A 101 0.46 -5.11 -15.73
N GLU A 102 -0.76 -5.64 -15.58
CA GLU A 102 -1.92 -5.25 -16.38
C GLU A 102 -2.19 -3.75 -16.22
N TYR A 103 -2.16 -3.24 -14.97
CA TYR A 103 -2.41 -1.84 -14.68
C TYR A 103 -1.42 -0.88 -15.36
N ILE A 104 -0.11 -1.19 -15.31
CA ILE A 104 0.92 -0.33 -15.93
C ILE A 104 1.12 -0.60 -17.43
N GLY A 105 0.35 -1.53 -18.02
CA GLY A 105 0.50 -1.93 -19.42
C GLY A 105 1.85 -2.58 -19.72
N PHE A 106 2.48 -3.20 -18.72
CA PHE A 106 3.76 -3.89 -18.88
C PHE A 106 3.51 -5.37 -19.15
N ASP A 107 3.96 -5.85 -20.30
CA ASP A 107 3.95 -7.27 -20.62
C ASP A 107 4.98 -7.98 -19.74
N LEU A 108 4.49 -8.72 -18.74
CA LEU A 108 5.33 -9.49 -17.84
C LEU A 108 5.55 -10.85 -18.51
N PRO A 109 6.74 -11.15 -19.07
CA PRO A 109 6.98 -12.47 -19.64
C PRO A 109 6.88 -13.49 -18.50
N ALA A 110 5.84 -14.32 -18.53
CA ALA A 110 5.70 -15.45 -17.63
C ALA A 110 6.96 -16.32 -17.76
N GLN A 111 7.73 -16.46 -16.68
CA GLN A 111 8.88 -17.37 -16.70
C GLN A 111 8.35 -18.81 -16.79
N SER A 112 8.69 -19.46 -17.91
CA SER A 112 8.47 -20.88 -18.21
C SER A 112 9.25 -21.79 -17.28
#